data_AF-A0A9P5TXB0-F1
#
_entry.id   AF-A0A9P5TXB0-F1
#
_cell.length_a   1.000
_cell.length_b   1.000
_cell.length_c   1.000
_cell.angle_alpha   90.00
_cell.angle_beta   90.00
_cell.angle_gamma   90.00
#
_symmetry.space_group_name_H-M   'P 1'
#
loop_
_entity.id
_entity.type
_entity.pdbx_description
1 polymer ?
#
loop_
_entity_poly.entity_id
_entity_poly.type
_entity_poly.pdbx_seq_one_letter_code
_entity_poly.pdbx_strand_id
1 'polypeptide(L)'
;MISSAEDVYASWPRPDPSKSRIKPEEIAGCPTEKELPEEYRYNIRRRMLDPEYTRPRKLFYGFGVDIQDFLNYHRGNKLPLPPPMERRAQVWDHIMDEVMDDLSARCNFELRCILPLSPDYNYVISLYDSWYISVQELDDDEEEDVVRIIKERFGSPVTKQNPRWFFPFVKDQD
;
A
#
# COMPACT_ATOMS: atom_id res chain seq x y z
N MET A 1 26.57 12.03 -1.47
CA MET A 1 25.60 12.03 -2.59
C MET A 1 25.46 10.60 -3.03
N ILE A 2 24.24 10.08 -3.06
CA ILE A 2 23.94 8.73 -3.54
C ILE A 2 23.85 8.85 -5.07
N SER A 3 24.81 8.26 -5.77
CA SER A 3 24.90 8.37 -7.23
C SER A 3 25.31 7.08 -7.94
N SER A 4 25.72 6.06 -7.19
CA SER A 4 26.04 4.74 -7.76
C SER A 4 24.85 3.79 -7.62
N ALA A 5 24.70 2.87 -8.58
CA ALA A 5 23.67 1.83 -8.50
C ALA A 5 23.85 0.94 -7.25
N GLU A 6 25.09 0.72 -6.81
CA GLU A 6 25.38 -0.04 -5.59
C GLU A 6 24.85 0.65 -4.34
N ASP A 7 25.00 1.98 -4.25
CA ASP A 7 24.48 2.77 -3.13
C ASP A 7 22.94 2.84 -3.12
N VAL A 8 22.33 2.89 -4.31
CA VAL A 8 20.87 2.93 -4.49
C VAL A 8 20.23 1.62 -4.05
N TYR A 9 20.79 0.48 -4.48
CA TYR A 9 20.23 -0.86 -4.20
C TYR A 9 20.89 -1.56 -3.01
N ALA A 10 21.56 -0.81 -2.14
CA ALA A 10 22.10 -1.37 -0.91
C ALA A 10 20.98 -2.02 -0.10
N SER A 11 21.18 -3.28 0.30
CA SER A 11 20.17 -4.07 0.99
C SER A 11 19.69 -3.37 2.25
N TRP A 12 18.37 -3.33 2.43
CA TRP A 12 17.73 -2.79 3.61
C TRP A 12 17.11 -3.90 4.47
N PRO A 13 17.32 -3.89 5.80
CA PRO A 13 16.68 -4.84 6.69
C PRO A 13 15.16 -4.71 6.61
N ARG A 14 14.46 -5.84 6.47
CA ARG A 14 13.01 -5.87 6.62
C ARG A 14 12.60 -5.53 8.06
N PRO A 15 11.39 -5.02 8.28
CA PRO A 15 10.84 -4.84 9.63
C PRO A 15 10.95 -6.13 10.45
N ASP A 16 11.30 -5.96 11.72
CA ASP A 16 11.29 -7.03 12.71
C ASP A 16 10.07 -6.81 13.60
N PRO A 17 9.00 -7.61 13.46
CA PRO A 17 7.76 -7.40 14.20
C PRO A 17 7.98 -7.40 15.71
N SER A 18 8.99 -8.14 16.22
CA SER A 18 9.33 -8.19 17.64
C SER A 18 9.88 -6.86 18.20
N LYS A 19 10.35 -5.96 17.32
CA LYS A 19 10.86 -4.63 17.64
C LYS A 19 9.87 -3.52 17.31
N SER A 20 8.69 -3.88 16.80
CA SER A 20 7.67 -2.89 16.48
C SER A 20 7.20 -2.16 17.74
N ARG A 21 6.98 -0.85 17.61
CA ARG A 21 6.34 -0.03 18.66
C ARG A 21 4.82 -0.05 18.57
N ILE A 22 4.27 -0.63 17.50
CA ILE A 22 2.83 -0.77 17.30
C ILE A 22 2.33 -1.85 18.25
N LYS A 23 1.37 -1.48 19.09
CA LYS A 23 0.80 -2.43 20.03
C LYS A 23 -0.29 -3.27 19.36
N PRO A 24 -0.46 -4.55 19.73
CA PRO A 24 -1.50 -5.41 19.15
C PRO A 24 -2.91 -4.82 19.22
N GLU A 25 -3.22 -4.03 20.24
CA GLU A 25 -4.54 -3.40 20.41
C GLU A 25 -4.81 -2.30 19.36
N GLU A 26 -3.78 -1.72 18.77
CA GLU A 26 -3.92 -0.64 17.76
C GLU A 26 -4.33 -1.16 16.38
N ILE A 27 -4.03 -2.44 16.13
CA ILE A 27 -4.41 -3.18 14.92
C ILE A 27 -5.58 -4.15 15.17
N ALA A 28 -6.00 -4.30 16.43
CA ALA A 28 -7.16 -5.09 16.79
C ALA A 28 -8.42 -4.56 16.10
N GLY A 29 -9.21 -5.46 15.52
CA GLY A 29 -10.41 -5.10 14.76
C GLY A 29 -10.17 -4.67 13.31
N CYS A 30 -8.94 -4.78 12.81
CA CYS A 30 -8.70 -4.66 11.37
C CYS A 30 -9.32 -5.89 10.65
N PRO A 31 -10.20 -5.70 9.64
CA PRO A 31 -10.85 -6.82 8.97
C PRO A 31 -9.84 -7.74 8.27
N THR A 32 -10.02 -9.04 8.44
CA THR A 32 -9.17 -10.05 7.77
C THR A 32 -9.78 -10.58 6.48
N GLU A 33 -11.09 -10.41 6.30
CA GLU A 33 -11.84 -10.87 5.13
C GLU A 33 -11.85 -9.81 4.02
N LYS A 34 -12.12 -10.21 2.77
CA LYS A 34 -12.27 -9.27 1.64
C LYS A 34 -13.47 -8.34 1.88
N GLU A 35 -14.59 -8.90 2.34
CA GLU A 35 -15.81 -8.14 2.58
C GLU A 35 -15.59 -7.04 3.63
N LEU A 36 -15.90 -5.80 3.25
CA LEU A 36 -15.81 -4.66 4.14
C LEU A 36 -16.99 -4.64 5.12
N PRO A 37 -16.75 -4.70 6.44
CA PRO A 37 -17.82 -4.63 7.44
C PRO A 37 -18.60 -3.32 7.36
N GLU A 38 -19.88 -3.36 7.71
CA GLU A 38 -20.79 -2.22 7.55
C GLU A 38 -20.35 -1.00 8.37
N GLU A 39 -19.73 -1.21 9.54
CA GLU A 39 -19.22 -0.11 10.36
C GLU A 39 -18.09 0.69 9.70
N TYR A 40 -17.43 0.13 8.67
CA TYR A 40 -16.39 0.82 7.90
C TYR A 40 -16.90 1.40 6.58
N ARG A 41 -18.17 1.15 6.22
CA ARG A 41 -18.78 1.68 5.00
C ARG A 41 -19.15 3.14 5.17
N TYR A 42 -18.57 3.97 4.31
CA TYR A 42 -18.86 5.38 4.30
C TYR A 42 -20.22 5.67 3.63
N ASN A 43 -21.12 6.33 4.37
CA ASN A 43 -22.44 6.68 3.87
C ASN A 43 -22.55 8.18 3.63
N ILE A 44 -22.33 8.59 2.37
CA ILE A 44 -22.40 9.99 1.94
C ILE A 44 -23.77 10.61 2.24
N ARG A 45 -24.86 9.86 1.99
CA ARG A 45 -26.22 10.36 2.22
C ARG A 45 -26.46 10.63 3.71
N ARG A 46 -26.01 9.72 4.58
CA ARG A 46 -26.13 9.92 6.04
C ARG A 46 -25.29 11.10 6.49
N ARG A 47 -24.04 11.24 6.03
CA ARG A 47 -23.20 12.43 6.33
C ARG A 47 -23.89 13.75 6.00
N MET A 48 -24.65 13.81 4.90
CA MET A 48 -25.34 15.03 4.49
C MET A 48 -26.59 15.34 5.33
N LEU A 49 -27.23 14.32 5.91
CA LEU A 49 -28.53 14.45 6.59
C LEU A 49 -28.43 14.42 8.12
N ASP A 50 -27.37 13.81 8.65
CA ASP A 50 -27.15 13.56 10.08
C ASP A 50 -25.90 14.33 10.54
N PRO A 51 -26.06 15.49 11.22
CA PRO A 51 -24.94 16.28 11.74
C PRO A 51 -24.10 15.54 12.78
N GLU A 52 -24.62 14.49 13.42
CA GLU A 52 -23.91 13.67 14.40
C GLU A 52 -23.18 12.48 13.75
N TYR A 53 -23.32 12.30 12.43
CA TYR A 53 -22.66 11.21 11.72
C TYR A 53 -21.14 11.37 11.78
N THR A 54 -20.51 10.50 12.56
CA THR A 54 -19.06 10.38 12.61
C THR A 54 -18.59 9.47 11.47
N ARG A 55 -17.67 9.98 10.65
CA ARG A 55 -17.07 9.23 9.55
C ARG A 55 -16.33 8.01 10.10
N PRO A 56 -16.52 6.81 9.53
CA PRO A 56 -15.79 5.63 9.98
C PRO A 56 -14.31 5.75 9.66
N ARG A 57 -13.46 5.05 10.41
CA ARG A 57 -12.02 5.02 10.15
C ARG A 57 -11.76 4.47 8.74
N LYS A 58 -10.92 5.18 7.97
CA LYS A 58 -10.53 4.74 6.63
C LYS A 58 -9.67 3.48 6.70
N LEU A 59 -9.95 2.52 5.82
CA LEU A 59 -9.16 1.30 5.61
C LEU A 59 -8.68 1.24 4.16
N PHE A 60 -7.60 0.52 3.93
CA PHE A 60 -7.00 0.30 2.61
C PHE A 60 -6.87 -1.20 2.34
N TYR A 61 -7.46 -1.67 1.24
CA TYR A 61 -7.36 -3.07 0.81
C TYR A 61 -6.19 -3.23 -0.15
N GLY A 62 -5.28 -4.17 0.12
CA GLY A 62 -4.09 -4.32 -0.72
C GLY A 62 -3.04 -5.30 -0.20
N PHE A 63 -1.82 -5.15 -0.71
CA PHE A 63 -0.67 -6.00 -0.36
C PHE A 63 0.31 -5.27 0.54
N GLY A 64 0.75 -5.92 1.62
CA GLY A 64 1.83 -5.42 2.46
C GLY A 64 3.19 -5.63 1.80
N VAL A 65 3.99 -4.57 1.74
CA VAL A 65 5.33 -4.57 1.11
C VAL A 65 6.33 -3.74 1.92
N ASP A 66 7.61 -4.04 1.73
CA ASP A 66 8.72 -3.28 2.32
C ASP A 66 9.48 -2.49 1.26
N ILE A 67 10.32 -1.54 1.69
CA ILE A 67 11.18 -0.78 0.77
C ILE A 67 12.08 -1.70 -0.07
N GLN A 68 12.52 -2.83 0.49
CA GLN A 68 13.34 -3.80 -0.24
C GLN A 68 12.57 -4.42 -1.42
N ASP A 69 11.25 -4.55 -1.33
CA ASP A 69 10.41 -5.07 -2.42
C ASP A 69 10.36 -4.08 -3.58
N PHE A 70 10.21 -2.78 -3.29
CA PHE A 70 10.31 -1.71 -4.30
C PHE A 70 11.69 -1.69 -4.98
N LEU A 71 12.77 -1.78 -4.20
CA LEU A 71 14.14 -1.83 -4.75
C LEU A 71 14.34 -3.04 -5.68
N ASN A 72 13.81 -4.20 -5.28
CA ASN A 72 13.87 -5.43 -6.09
C ASN A 72 13.07 -5.29 -7.38
N TYR A 73 11.84 -4.75 -7.29
CA TYR A 73 11.00 -4.47 -8.46
C TYR A 73 11.73 -3.55 -9.43
N HIS A 74 12.17 -2.40 -8.95
CA HIS A 74 12.79 -1.35 -9.75
C HIS A 74 14.01 -1.88 -10.51
N ARG A 75 14.86 -2.62 -9.80
CA ARG A 75 16.05 -3.27 -10.39
C ARG A 75 15.67 -4.37 -11.40
N GLY A 76 14.73 -5.24 -11.04
CA GLY A 76 14.32 -6.40 -11.85
C GLY A 76 13.65 -6.00 -13.15
N ASN A 77 12.85 -4.93 -13.12
CA ASN A 77 12.15 -4.37 -14.28
C ASN A 77 13.00 -3.33 -15.05
N LYS A 78 14.23 -3.05 -14.59
CA LYS A 78 15.18 -2.11 -15.23
C LYS A 78 14.59 -0.71 -15.41
N LEU A 79 13.91 -0.21 -14.38
CA LEU A 79 13.42 1.17 -14.36
C LEU A 79 14.59 2.16 -14.35
N PRO A 80 14.38 3.42 -14.82
CA PRO A 80 15.42 4.44 -14.87
C PRO A 80 16.09 4.64 -13.51
N LEU A 81 17.39 4.92 -13.48
CA LEU A 81 18.04 5.19 -12.20
C LEU A 81 17.59 6.56 -11.67
N PRO A 82 17.35 6.68 -10.34
CA PRO A 82 17.07 7.97 -9.74
C PRO A 82 18.24 8.93 -9.98
N PRO A 83 17.97 10.23 -10.14
CA PRO A 83 19.03 11.23 -10.22
C PRO A 83 19.86 11.24 -8.93
N PRO A 84 21.09 11.79 -8.95
CA PRO A 84 21.91 11.89 -7.75
C PRO A 84 21.21 12.71 -6.66
N MET A 85 21.08 12.14 -5.46
CA MET A 85 20.40 12.77 -4.34
C MET A 85 21.25 12.77 -3.07
N GLU A 86 20.95 13.68 -2.15
CA GLU A 86 21.69 13.80 -0.89
C GLU A 86 21.22 12.81 0.17
N ARG A 87 19.91 12.55 0.22
CA ARG A 87 19.28 11.74 1.27
C ARG A 87 18.73 10.45 0.69
N ARG A 88 18.97 9.35 1.40
CA ARG A 88 18.44 8.02 1.03
C ARG A 88 16.91 7.99 0.97
N ALA A 89 16.23 8.71 1.87
CA ALA A 89 14.77 8.83 1.84
C ALA A 89 14.26 9.38 0.50
N GLN A 90 14.93 10.39 -0.07
CA GLN A 90 14.53 10.97 -1.37
C GLN A 90 14.71 9.95 -2.50
N VAL A 91 15.77 9.16 -2.45
CA VAL A 91 16.01 8.07 -3.41
C VAL A 91 14.90 7.03 -3.33
N TRP A 92 14.48 6.68 -2.11
CA TRP A 92 13.39 5.73 -1.89
C TRP A 92 12.06 6.28 -2.37
N ASP A 93 11.73 7.53 -2.06
CA ASP A 93 10.50 8.17 -2.52
C ASP A 93 10.44 8.16 -4.06
N HIS A 94 11.54 8.53 -4.74
CA HIS A 94 11.60 8.50 -6.20
C HIS A 94 11.41 7.09 -6.78
N ILE A 95 12.07 6.09 -6.19
CA ILE A 95 11.93 4.70 -6.64
C ILE A 95 10.50 4.20 -6.42
N MET A 96 9.89 4.52 -5.28
CA MET A 96 8.51 4.15 -5.00
C MET A 96 7.56 4.78 -6.01
N ASP A 97 7.73 6.07 -6.33
CA ASP A 97 6.93 6.77 -7.34
C ASP A 97 7.07 6.09 -8.72
N GLU A 98 8.29 5.83 -9.19
CA GLU A 98 8.50 5.16 -10.50
C GLU A 98 7.93 3.74 -10.56
N VAL A 99 8.03 2.99 -9.45
CA VAL A 99 7.46 1.64 -9.36
C VAL A 99 5.93 1.70 -9.37
N MET A 100 5.34 2.64 -8.64
CA MET A 100 3.89 2.80 -8.59
C MET A 100 3.33 3.27 -9.95
N ASP A 101 4.06 4.13 -10.66
CA ASP A 101 3.71 4.58 -12.01
C ASP A 101 3.77 3.44 -13.04
N ASP A 102 4.87 2.65 -13.12
CA ASP A 102 4.92 1.49 -14.02
C ASP A 102 3.81 0.50 -13.65
N LEU A 103 3.67 0.17 -12.36
CA LEU A 103 2.70 -0.83 -11.93
C LEU A 103 1.26 -0.41 -12.23
N SER A 104 0.90 0.84 -11.97
CA SER A 104 -0.44 1.38 -12.29
C SER A 104 -0.69 1.35 -13.81
N ALA A 105 0.31 1.74 -14.61
CA ALA A 105 0.23 1.66 -16.06
C ALA A 105 0.06 0.21 -16.57
N ARG A 106 0.69 -0.77 -15.92
CA ARG A 106 0.50 -2.20 -16.28
C ARG A 106 -0.87 -2.73 -15.90
N CYS A 107 -1.38 -2.31 -14.74
CA CYS A 107 -2.70 -2.72 -14.26
C CYS A 107 -3.82 -2.00 -15.01
N ASN A 108 -3.52 -0.93 -15.76
CA ASN A 108 -4.51 0.01 -16.28
C ASN A 108 -5.47 0.51 -15.17
N PHE A 109 -4.91 0.70 -13.97
CA PHE A 109 -5.64 1.02 -12.74
C PHE A 109 -4.76 1.87 -11.83
N GLU A 110 -5.32 2.91 -11.22
CA GLU A 110 -4.60 3.81 -10.31
C GLU A 110 -4.37 3.11 -8.96
N LEU A 111 -3.16 2.63 -8.72
CA LEU A 111 -2.76 2.06 -7.44
C LEU A 111 -2.22 3.14 -6.51
N ARG A 112 -2.35 2.91 -5.20
CA ARG A 112 -1.83 3.84 -4.18
C ARG A 112 -0.84 3.17 -3.25
N CYS A 113 0.24 3.88 -2.91
CA CYS A 113 1.16 3.48 -1.85
C CYS A 113 0.78 4.21 -0.56
N ILE A 114 0.47 3.47 0.50
CA ILE A 114 0.12 4.04 1.80
C ILE A 114 1.02 3.50 2.91
N LEU A 115 1.16 4.26 3.99
CA LEU A 115 1.83 3.82 5.22
C LEU A 115 0.81 3.10 6.11
N PRO A 116 0.89 1.77 6.28
CA PRO A 116 -0.01 1.02 7.11
C PRO A 116 0.39 1.12 8.58
N LEU A 117 -0.59 0.97 9.46
CA LEU A 117 -0.37 0.60 10.84
C LEU A 117 -0.14 -0.92 10.89
N SER A 118 1.08 -1.36 10.59
CA SER A 118 1.47 -2.78 10.54
C SER A 118 2.86 -2.99 11.14
N PRO A 119 3.08 -4.00 12.00
CA PRO A 119 4.41 -4.37 12.46
C PRO A 119 5.23 -5.09 11.38
N ASP A 120 4.56 -5.67 10.39
CA ASP A 120 5.16 -6.58 9.41
C ASP A 120 5.61 -5.90 8.11
N TYR A 121 5.05 -4.72 7.81
CA TYR A 121 5.19 -4.07 6.50
C TYR A 121 5.40 -2.58 6.66
N ASN A 122 6.29 -2.01 5.84
CA ASN A 122 6.47 -0.55 5.80
C ASN A 122 5.41 0.17 4.98
N TYR A 123 4.84 -0.48 3.96
CA TYR A 123 3.92 0.11 3.01
C TYR A 123 2.82 -0.88 2.61
N VAL A 124 1.75 -0.35 2.02
CA VAL A 124 0.71 -1.14 1.34
C VAL A 124 0.50 -0.59 -0.05
N ILE A 125 0.50 -1.49 -1.04
CA ILE A 125 0.00 -1.22 -2.39
C ILE A 125 -1.50 -1.47 -2.35
N SER A 126 -2.27 -0.39 -2.31
CA SER A 126 -3.72 -0.40 -2.13
C SER A 126 -4.44 -0.39 -3.47
N LEU A 127 -5.43 -1.27 -3.58
CA LEU A 127 -6.40 -1.32 -4.68
C LEU A 127 -7.57 -0.38 -4.39
N TYR A 128 -8.12 -0.46 -3.17
CA TYR A 128 -9.28 0.34 -2.77
C TYR A 128 -9.10 0.94 -1.39
N ASP A 129 -9.85 2.02 -1.15
CA ASP A 129 -10.12 2.50 0.19
C ASP A 129 -11.60 2.33 0.58
N SER A 130 -11.84 2.12 1.88
CA SER A 130 -13.17 1.80 2.39
C SER A 130 -14.21 2.91 2.22
N TRP A 131 -13.77 4.14 1.97
CA TRP A 131 -14.68 5.27 1.81
C TRP A 131 -15.22 5.40 0.39
N TYR A 132 -14.47 4.93 -0.60
CA TYR A 132 -14.84 5.02 -2.01
C TYR A 132 -15.02 3.67 -2.69
N ILE A 133 -14.95 2.56 -1.94
CA ILE A 133 -15.13 1.21 -2.49
C ILE A 133 -16.40 1.08 -3.32
N SER A 134 -17.53 1.66 -2.90
CA SER A 134 -18.79 1.60 -3.66
C SER A 134 -18.77 2.29 -5.03
N VAL A 135 -17.70 3.02 -5.36
CA VAL A 135 -17.50 3.73 -6.63
C VAL A 135 -16.23 3.23 -7.35
N GLN A 136 -15.25 2.68 -6.61
CA GLN A 136 -13.93 2.30 -7.12
C GLN A 136 -13.70 0.79 -7.17
N GLU A 137 -14.61 -0.01 -6.60
CA GLU A 137 -14.53 -1.47 -6.63
C GLU A 137 -14.52 -1.94 -8.08
N LEU A 138 -13.49 -2.71 -8.42
CA LEU A 138 -13.38 -3.36 -9.72
C LEU A 138 -14.34 -4.55 -9.74
N ASP A 139 -14.83 -4.89 -10.92
CA ASP A 139 -15.53 -6.16 -11.10
C ASP A 139 -14.56 -7.33 -10.84
N ASP A 140 -15.10 -8.51 -10.49
CA ASP A 140 -14.28 -9.64 -10.03
C ASP A 140 -13.15 -10.02 -11.02
N ASP A 141 -13.43 -9.99 -12.33
CA ASP A 141 -12.46 -10.29 -13.39
C ASP A 141 -11.33 -9.23 -13.47
N GLU A 142 -11.69 -7.95 -13.33
CA GLU A 142 -10.73 -6.84 -13.35
C GLU A 142 -9.84 -6.87 -12.10
N GLU A 143 -10.41 -7.15 -10.92
CA GLU A 143 -9.64 -7.31 -9.70
C GLU A 143 -8.67 -8.49 -9.79
N GLU A 144 -9.12 -9.64 -10.32
CA GLU A 144 -8.28 -10.82 -10.50
C GLU A 144 -7.09 -10.50 -11.43
N ASP A 145 -7.33 -9.78 -12.52
CA ASP A 145 -6.30 -9.34 -13.44
C ASP A 145 -5.29 -8.38 -12.77
N VAL A 146 -5.75 -7.38 -12.02
CA VAL A 146 -4.89 -6.46 -11.26
C VAL A 146 -4.05 -7.22 -10.23
N VAL A 147 -4.69 -8.09 -9.44
CA VAL A 147 -4.01 -8.92 -8.43
C VAL A 147 -2.95 -9.81 -9.07
N ARG A 148 -3.27 -10.44 -10.21
CA ARG A 148 -2.32 -11.27 -10.96
C ARG A 148 -1.11 -10.45 -11.40
N ILE A 149 -1.32 -9.29 -12.01
CA ILE A 149 -0.23 -8.42 -12.49
C ILE A 149 0.66 -7.98 -11.34
N ILE A 150 0.07 -7.56 -10.21
CA ILE A 150 0.84 -7.16 -9.02
C ILE A 150 1.70 -8.33 -8.54
N LYS A 151 1.12 -9.52 -8.39
CA LYS A 151 1.86 -10.72 -7.94
C LYS A 151 2.99 -11.09 -8.90
N GLU A 152 2.73 -11.13 -10.20
CA GLU A 152 3.73 -11.49 -11.22
C GLU A 152 4.90 -10.50 -11.24
N ARG A 153 4.62 -9.20 -11.10
CA ARG A 153 5.64 -8.16 -11.19
C ARG A 153 6.44 -7.93 -9.93
N PHE A 154 5.79 -7.95 -8.76
CA PHE A 154 6.48 -7.79 -7.47
C PHE A 154 7.18 -9.07 -7.00
N GLY A 155 6.68 -10.24 -7.41
CA GLY A 155 7.27 -11.51 -7.02
C GLY A 155 7.15 -11.79 -5.51
N SER A 156 8.10 -12.55 -4.96
CA SER A 156 8.11 -12.87 -3.52
C SER A 156 8.55 -11.64 -2.71
N PRO A 157 7.84 -11.28 -1.63
CA PRO A 157 6.83 -12.09 -0.91
C PRO A 157 5.37 -11.89 -1.36
N VAL A 158 5.08 -10.91 -2.21
CA VAL A 158 3.71 -10.54 -2.62
C VAL A 158 2.95 -11.72 -3.24
N THR A 159 3.62 -12.56 -4.02
CA THR A 159 3.03 -13.78 -4.62
C THR A 159 2.41 -14.74 -3.60
N LYS A 160 2.90 -14.74 -2.35
CA LYS A 160 2.44 -15.63 -1.28
C LYS A 160 1.34 -15.01 -0.41
N GLN A 161 1.00 -13.74 -0.66
CA GLN A 161 0.00 -13.01 0.10
C GLN A 161 -1.35 -13.04 -0.62
N ASN A 162 -2.42 -12.88 0.15
CA ASN A 162 -3.71 -12.43 -0.35
C ASN A 162 -3.91 -10.97 0.08
N PRO A 163 -4.57 -10.15 -0.75
CA PRO A 163 -4.86 -8.79 -0.35
C PRO A 163 -5.78 -8.79 0.88
N ARG A 164 -5.56 -7.84 1.77
CA ARG A 164 -6.31 -7.68 3.03
C ARG A 164 -6.44 -6.21 3.40
N TRP A 165 -7.28 -5.91 4.39
CA TRP A 165 -7.44 -4.55 4.89
C TRP A 165 -6.29 -4.15 5.82
N PHE A 166 -5.94 -2.88 5.76
CA PHE A 166 -4.96 -2.23 6.61
C PHE A 166 -5.50 -0.91 7.13
N PHE A 167 -5.27 -0.63 8.41
CA PHE A 167 -5.40 0.71 8.94
C PHE A 167 -4.25 1.59 8.44
N PRO A 168 -4.47 2.89 8.19
CA PRO A 168 -3.36 3.81 7.95
C PRO A 168 -2.63 4.13 9.26
N PHE A 169 -1.33 4.39 9.14
CA PHE A 169 -0.48 4.82 10.26
C PHE A 169 -0.86 6.22 10.75
N VAL A 170 -1.11 7.13 9.80
CA VAL A 170 -1.65 8.45 10.10
C VAL A 170 -3.17 8.34 10.14
N LYS A 171 -3.80 8.73 11.25
CA LYS A 171 -5.25 8.93 11.27
C LYS A 171 -5.51 10.14 10.37
N ASP A 172 -6.27 9.96 9.29
CA ASP A 172 -6.73 11.08 8.47
C ASP A 172 -7.30 12.16 9.39
N GLN A 173 -6.67 13.34 9.38
CA GLN A 173 -7.26 14.57 9.89
C GLN A 173 -7.95 15.21 8.68
N ASP A 174 -9.27 15.41 8.78
CA ASP A 174 -10.03 16.21 7.81
C ASP A 174 -9.47 17.66 7.75
#